data_AF-A0A365N8V7-F1
#
_entry.id   AF-A0A365N8V7-F1
#
_cell.length_a   1.000
_cell.length_b   1.000
_cell.length_c   1.000
_cell.angle_alpha   90.00
_cell.angle_beta   90.00
_cell.angle_gamma   90.00
#
_symmetry.space_group_name_H-M   'P 1'
#
loop_
_entity.id
_entity.type
_entity.pdbx_description
1 polymer ?
#
loop_
_entity_poly.entity_id
_entity_poly.type
_entity_poly.pdbx_seq_one_letter_code
_entity_poly.pdbx_strand_id
1 'polypeptide(L)'
;MIEHYPSQALSGLTLAIATILLLAWAHWRSQHTLPLPPGPPSEFLLGHFRVIPKENAAAVYAKWSREYNSDIIHVRSLGRSTVVLNSADVARDILDKKGANFCDRPQFTLLEVMGWGKTLTFLPFGERWQMHRKLLQTSFSNTNVRQWHSLQITEARRTIRNIIKKPETWETSLRRLAVAIVLQVSYGTQVLEDDDPYIQIANDAMHATGNGGVPANSIVDLVPFGAAGAVFIAGADTTWATCVIFILNMVLHPEIQDKAQQELDTLIGFDKLPDFSDRPALVYIEHVVQEIYRWSPLAPLGIPHKSLHDDIYKGMHIPKG
;
A
#
# COMPACT_ATOMS: atom_id res chain seq x y z
N MET A 1 -39.30 34.77 -60.74
CA MET A 1 -38.64 35.58 -59.69
C MET A 1 -38.76 34.77 -58.40
N ILE A 2 -37.69 34.10 -57.97
CA ILE A 2 -37.62 33.33 -56.72
C ILE A 2 -36.23 33.57 -56.15
N GLU A 3 -36.15 34.22 -54.99
CA GLU A 3 -34.88 34.59 -54.37
C GLU A 3 -34.27 33.39 -53.63
N HIS A 4 -33.04 33.02 -53.96
CA HIS A 4 -32.25 32.08 -53.15
C HIS A 4 -31.69 32.79 -51.92
N TYR A 5 -32.45 32.79 -50.82
CA TYR A 5 -31.92 33.20 -49.52
C TYR A 5 -30.80 32.25 -49.08
N PRO A 6 -29.68 32.77 -48.54
CA PRO A 6 -28.47 31.99 -48.34
C PRO A 6 -28.58 31.03 -47.16
N SER A 7 -28.63 29.71 -47.43
CA SER A 7 -28.59 28.65 -46.42
C SER A 7 -27.36 28.72 -45.50
N GLN A 8 -26.25 29.28 -45.99
CA GLN A 8 -25.02 29.53 -45.24
C GLN A 8 -25.22 30.51 -44.06
N ALA A 9 -26.17 31.44 -44.14
CA ALA A 9 -26.44 32.38 -43.06
C ALA A 9 -27.09 31.69 -41.84
N LEU A 10 -28.02 30.74 -42.08
CA LEU A 10 -28.64 29.96 -41.01
C LEU A 10 -27.63 29.02 -40.34
N SER A 11 -26.74 28.37 -41.11
CA SER A 11 -25.74 27.46 -40.53
C SER A 11 -24.67 28.17 -39.71
N GLY A 12 -24.31 29.41 -40.07
CA GLY A 12 -23.45 30.25 -39.23
C GLY A 12 -24.12 30.63 -37.90
N LEU A 13 -25.41 30.98 -37.96
CA LEU A 13 -26.18 31.38 -36.77
C LEU A 13 -26.37 30.22 -35.78
N THR A 14 -26.69 29.01 -36.26
CA THR A 14 -26.86 27.84 -35.38
C THR A 14 -25.55 27.40 -34.74
N LEU A 15 -24.42 27.49 -35.46
CA LEU A 15 -23.09 27.19 -34.90
C LEU A 15 -22.72 28.20 -33.80
N ALA A 16 -22.98 29.49 -34.01
CA ALA A 16 -22.75 30.52 -33.00
C ALA A 16 -23.61 30.31 -31.74
N ILE A 17 -24.91 30.03 -31.91
CA ILE A 17 -25.82 29.73 -30.79
C ILE A 17 -25.38 28.47 -30.04
N ALA A 18 -25.00 27.39 -30.74
CA ALA A 18 -24.49 26.18 -30.12
C ALA A 18 -23.21 26.43 -29.31
N THR A 19 -22.28 27.23 -29.82
CA THR A 19 -21.06 27.63 -29.09
C THR A 19 -21.38 28.49 -27.88
N ILE A 20 -22.29 29.46 -27.99
CA ILE A 20 -22.72 30.30 -26.85
C ILE A 20 -23.39 29.44 -25.77
N LEU A 21 -24.25 28.49 -26.14
CA LEU A 21 -24.88 27.56 -25.20
C LEU A 21 -23.86 26.61 -24.54
N LEU A 22 -22.87 26.11 -25.29
CA LEU A 22 -21.76 25.32 -24.75
C LEU A 22 -20.91 26.12 -23.75
N LEU A 23 -20.58 27.37 -24.07
CA LEU A 23 -19.81 28.25 -23.18
C LEU A 23 -20.60 28.65 -21.94
N ALA A 24 -21.90 28.96 -22.08
CA ALA A 24 -22.78 29.27 -20.97
C ALA A 24 -22.98 28.05 -20.05
N TRP A 25 -23.19 26.86 -20.61
CA TRP A 25 -23.27 25.61 -19.86
C TRP A 25 -21.94 25.27 -19.16
N ALA A 26 -20.79 25.44 -19.84
CA ALA A 26 -19.48 25.21 -19.24
C ALA A 26 -19.19 26.20 -18.10
N HIS A 27 -19.55 27.47 -18.27
CA HIS A 27 -19.39 28.51 -17.25
C HIS A 27 -20.31 28.28 -16.05
N TRP A 28 -21.60 28.02 -16.28
CA TRP A 28 -22.56 27.65 -15.23
C TRP A 28 -22.11 26.40 -14.46
N ARG A 29 -21.67 25.36 -15.19
CA ARG A 29 -21.11 24.15 -14.57
C ARG A 29 -19.87 24.46 -13.74
N SER A 30 -18.93 25.28 -14.23
CA SER A 30 -17.74 25.68 -13.46
C SER A 30 -18.06 26.50 -12.20
N GLN A 31 -19.16 27.26 -12.18
CA GLN A 31 -19.63 27.97 -11.00
C GLN A 31 -20.38 27.07 -10.00
N HIS A 32 -20.71 25.83 -10.36
CA HIS A 32 -21.47 24.90 -9.51
C HIS A 32 -20.73 23.58 -9.20
N THR A 33 -19.56 23.35 -9.77
CA THR A 33 -18.62 22.30 -9.34
C THR A 33 -17.65 22.85 -8.30
N LEU A 34 -17.61 22.22 -7.12
CA LEU A 34 -16.54 22.46 -6.14
C LEU A 34 -15.16 22.10 -6.75
N PRO A 35 -14.09 22.80 -6.39
CA PRO A 35 -12.76 22.55 -6.95
C PRO A 35 -12.25 21.16 -6.54
N LEU A 36 -11.49 20.51 -7.42
CA LEU A 36 -10.68 19.34 -7.06
C LEU A 36 -9.54 19.79 -6.11
N PRO A 37 -8.92 18.87 -5.34
CA PRO A 37 -7.69 19.18 -4.62
C PRO A 37 -6.60 19.73 -5.55
N PRO A 38 -5.68 20.58 -5.06
CA PRO A 38 -4.63 21.16 -5.89
C PRO A 38 -3.65 20.09 -6.38
N GLY A 39 -2.93 20.39 -7.47
CA GLY A 39 -1.97 19.48 -8.08
C GLY A 39 -1.22 20.15 -9.24
N PRO A 40 -0.26 19.43 -9.86
CA PRO A 40 0.50 19.96 -10.99
C PRO A 40 -0.37 20.24 -12.22
N PRO A 41 0.08 21.11 -13.16
CA PRO A 41 -0.68 21.39 -14.39
C PRO A 41 -0.95 20.14 -15.23
N SER A 42 -2.20 19.98 -15.67
CA SER A 42 -2.65 18.81 -16.44
C SER A 42 -2.65 19.06 -17.95
N GLU A 43 -2.09 18.16 -18.74
CA GLU A 43 -2.28 18.13 -20.20
C GLU A 43 -3.73 17.76 -20.57
N PHE A 44 -4.22 18.29 -21.70
CA PHE A 44 -5.62 18.13 -22.12
C PHE A 44 -6.05 16.66 -22.29
N LEU A 45 -5.26 15.84 -23.01
CA LEU A 45 -5.56 14.43 -23.25
C LEU A 45 -4.92 13.48 -22.22
N LEU A 46 -3.64 13.69 -21.90
CA LEU A 46 -2.88 12.79 -21.02
C LEU A 46 -3.10 13.06 -19.53
N GLY A 47 -3.67 14.21 -19.17
CA GLY A 47 -3.73 14.68 -17.79
C GLY A 47 -2.32 14.80 -17.21
N HIS A 48 -2.01 13.96 -16.24
CA HIS A 48 -0.77 13.99 -15.48
C HIS A 48 0.15 12.79 -15.77
N PHE A 49 -0.20 11.94 -16.76
CA PHE A 49 0.51 10.69 -17.07
C PHE A 49 2.04 10.83 -17.21
N ARG A 50 2.52 11.99 -17.70
CA ARG A 50 3.96 12.30 -17.85
C ARG A 50 4.64 12.84 -16.59
N VAL A 51 3.90 13.45 -15.67
CA VAL A 51 4.43 14.05 -14.43
C VAL A 51 4.23 13.16 -13.21
N ILE A 52 3.40 12.12 -13.31
CA ILE A 52 3.27 11.10 -12.27
C ILE A 52 4.63 10.38 -12.08
N PRO A 53 5.17 10.35 -10.86
CA PRO A 53 6.45 9.72 -10.57
C PRO A 53 6.37 8.19 -10.73
N LYS A 54 7.33 7.61 -11.46
CA LYS A 54 7.51 6.15 -11.58
C LYS A 54 8.36 5.58 -10.44
N GLU A 55 9.25 6.39 -9.88
CA GLU A 55 10.20 6.07 -8.82
C GLU A 55 10.07 7.10 -7.69
N ASN A 56 10.37 6.71 -6.45
CA ASN A 56 10.35 7.59 -5.27
C ASN A 56 9.06 8.43 -5.10
N ALA A 57 7.93 7.87 -5.54
CA ALA A 57 6.66 8.59 -5.69
C ALA A 57 6.16 9.25 -4.40
N ALA A 58 6.35 8.63 -3.23
CA ALA A 58 6.02 9.21 -1.93
C ALA A 58 6.80 10.50 -1.65
N ALA A 59 8.10 10.56 -1.98
CA ALA A 59 8.91 11.76 -1.81
C ALA A 59 8.49 12.89 -2.76
N VAL A 60 8.06 12.54 -3.98
CA VAL A 60 7.53 13.50 -4.96
C VAL A 60 6.18 14.05 -4.55
N TYR A 61 5.26 13.22 -4.04
CA TYR A 61 3.97 13.71 -3.53
C TYR A 61 4.15 14.55 -2.25
N ALA A 62 5.04 14.14 -1.33
CA ALA A 62 5.40 14.94 -0.17
C ALA A 62 6.16 16.23 -0.54
N LYS A 63 6.76 16.32 -1.73
CA LYS A 63 7.28 17.57 -2.29
C LYS A 63 6.12 18.44 -2.80
N TRP A 64 5.23 17.91 -3.64
CA TRP A 64 4.05 18.63 -4.14
C TRP A 64 3.15 19.15 -3.02
N SER A 65 2.96 18.38 -1.94
CA SER A 65 2.21 18.80 -0.77
C SER A 65 2.74 20.12 -0.16
N ARG A 66 4.06 20.31 -0.15
CA ARG A 66 4.71 21.56 0.28
C ARG A 66 4.64 22.65 -0.79
N GLU A 67 4.83 22.32 -2.07
CA GLU A 67 4.77 23.30 -3.18
C GLU A 67 3.37 23.89 -3.40
N TYR A 68 2.31 23.09 -3.24
CA TYR A 68 0.91 23.53 -3.34
C TYR A 68 0.28 23.91 -1.99
N ASN A 69 1.06 23.90 -0.89
CA ASN A 69 0.61 24.18 0.47
C ASN A 69 -0.68 23.41 0.85
N SER A 70 -0.70 22.10 0.59
CA SER A 70 -1.87 21.24 0.77
C SER A 70 -1.50 19.82 1.17
N ASP A 71 -2.11 19.34 2.25
CA ASP A 71 -2.04 17.94 2.70
C ASP A 71 -2.74 16.95 1.74
N ILE A 72 -3.50 17.45 0.77
CA ILE A 72 -4.29 16.65 -0.18
C ILE A 72 -4.00 17.09 -1.60
N ILE A 73 -3.55 16.16 -2.45
CA ILE A 73 -3.10 16.44 -3.81
C ILE A 73 -3.90 15.63 -4.82
N HIS A 74 -4.34 16.26 -5.91
CA HIS A 74 -5.01 15.58 -7.03
C HIS A 74 -4.02 15.29 -8.16
N VAL A 75 -4.15 14.11 -8.75
CA VAL A 75 -3.72 13.84 -10.14
C VAL A 75 -4.79 13.05 -10.88
N ARG A 76 -4.75 13.14 -12.21
CA ARG A 76 -5.65 12.47 -13.16
C ARG A 76 -4.84 11.89 -14.30
N SER A 77 -4.96 10.60 -14.57
CA SER A 77 -4.19 9.87 -15.58
C SER A 77 -5.09 8.95 -16.38
N LEU A 78 -5.11 9.08 -17.71
CA LEU A 78 -5.88 8.20 -18.62
C LEU A 78 -7.36 8.02 -18.18
N GLY A 79 -8.01 9.10 -17.73
CA GLY A 79 -9.38 9.09 -17.23
C GLY A 79 -9.56 8.69 -15.76
N ARG A 80 -8.59 7.98 -15.15
CA ARG A 80 -8.59 7.67 -13.71
C ARG A 80 -8.26 8.93 -12.89
N SER A 81 -8.94 9.08 -11.76
CA SER A 81 -8.66 10.09 -10.74
C SER A 81 -7.80 9.49 -9.62
N THR A 82 -6.95 10.26 -8.98
CA THR A 82 -6.18 9.81 -7.81
C THR A 82 -5.99 10.98 -6.86
N VAL A 83 -6.28 10.74 -5.59
CA VAL A 83 -6.16 11.72 -4.50
C VAL A 83 -5.13 11.19 -3.51
N VAL A 84 -4.02 11.91 -3.34
CA VAL A 84 -2.92 11.53 -2.45
C VAL A 84 -3.05 12.28 -1.12
N LEU A 85 -3.02 11.53 -0.02
CA LEU A 85 -3.12 12.06 1.34
C LEU A 85 -1.72 12.14 1.95
N ASN A 86 -1.25 13.35 2.29
CA ASN A 86 0.13 13.62 2.68
C ASN A 86 0.30 13.95 4.18
N SER A 87 -0.80 14.06 4.96
CA SER A 87 -0.74 14.21 6.42
C SER A 87 -1.59 13.17 7.14
N ALA A 88 -1.17 12.84 8.38
CA ALA A 88 -1.83 11.85 9.22
C ALA A 88 -3.26 12.24 9.61
N ASP A 89 -3.56 13.54 9.70
CA ASP A 89 -4.90 14.03 10.03
C ASP A 89 -5.84 13.96 8.82
N VAL A 90 -5.37 14.26 7.60
CA VAL A 90 -6.14 14.01 6.37
C VAL A 90 -6.39 12.51 6.18
N ALA A 91 -5.39 11.67 6.43
CA ALA A 91 -5.54 10.22 6.37
C ALA A 91 -6.59 9.72 7.39
N ARG A 92 -6.59 10.23 8.62
CA ARG A 92 -7.59 9.91 9.65
C ARG A 92 -8.99 10.43 9.30
N ASP A 93 -9.10 11.64 8.75
CA ASP A 93 -10.37 12.21 8.33
C ASP A 93 -11.04 11.41 7.19
N ILE A 94 -10.25 10.85 6.27
CA ILE A 94 -10.77 10.17 5.06
C ILE A 94 -10.86 8.65 5.24
N LEU A 95 -9.80 7.99 5.71
CA LEU A 95 -9.73 6.52 5.74
C LEU A 95 -10.34 5.90 7.01
N ASP A 96 -10.38 6.65 8.12
CA ASP A 96 -10.98 6.23 9.39
C ASP A 96 -12.38 6.86 9.55
N LYS A 97 -12.49 8.17 9.79
CA LYS A 97 -13.78 8.85 10.05
C LYS A 97 -14.79 8.72 8.89
N LYS A 98 -14.33 8.69 7.64
CA LYS A 98 -15.15 8.44 6.44
C LYS A 98 -14.93 7.06 5.81
N GLY A 99 -14.29 6.13 6.52
CA GLY A 99 -13.81 4.85 5.98
C GLY A 99 -14.88 4.01 5.26
N ALA A 100 -16.16 4.17 5.60
CA ALA A 100 -17.27 3.51 4.92
C ALA A 100 -17.45 3.91 3.43
N ASN A 101 -17.05 5.11 3.01
CA ASN A 101 -17.03 5.50 1.59
C ASN A 101 -15.74 5.04 0.88
N PHE A 102 -14.64 4.95 1.62
CA PHE A 102 -13.30 4.72 1.08
C PHE A 102 -12.79 3.29 1.31
N CYS A 103 -13.64 2.33 1.71
CA CYS A 103 -13.23 0.96 2.05
C CYS A 103 -12.89 0.08 0.83
N ASP A 104 -13.27 0.49 -0.38
CA ASP A 104 -13.16 -0.32 -1.59
C ASP A 104 -11.75 -0.27 -2.21
N ARG A 105 -11.53 -1.05 -3.28
CA ARG A 105 -10.29 -1.17 -4.03
C ARG A 105 -10.49 -0.78 -5.50
N PRO A 106 -9.52 -0.10 -6.14
CA PRO A 106 -9.53 0.06 -7.60
C PRO A 106 -9.26 -1.29 -8.27
N GLN A 107 -9.59 -1.41 -9.56
CA GLN A 107 -9.26 -2.62 -10.32
C GLN A 107 -7.76 -2.63 -10.65
N PHE A 108 -7.01 -3.47 -9.94
CA PHE A 108 -5.59 -3.69 -10.17
C PHE A 108 -5.39 -4.74 -11.27
N THR A 109 -5.63 -4.39 -12.52
CA THR A 109 -5.61 -5.33 -13.65
C THR A 109 -4.30 -6.15 -13.73
N LEU A 110 -3.13 -5.58 -13.45
CA LEU A 110 -1.86 -6.34 -13.35
C LEU A 110 -1.91 -7.40 -12.22
N LEU A 111 -2.48 -7.04 -11.07
CA LEU A 111 -2.63 -7.95 -9.95
C LEU A 111 -3.76 -8.96 -10.17
N GLU A 112 -4.70 -8.70 -11.09
CA GLU A 112 -5.65 -9.69 -11.60
C GLU A 112 -5.00 -10.62 -12.64
N VAL A 113 -4.13 -10.10 -13.51
CA VAL A 113 -3.27 -10.86 -14.45
C VAL A 113 -2.38 -11.84 -13.72
N MET A 114 -1.82 -11.45 -12.56
CA MET A 114 -1.10 -12.36 -11.68
C MET A 114 -1.99 -12.95 -10.57
N GLY A 115 -3.31 -12.67 -10.59
CA GLY A 115 -4.40 -13.30 -9.80
C GLY A 115 -4.55 -12.93 -8.33
N TRP A 116 -3.65 -12.12 -7.78
CA TRP A 116 -3.76 -11.50 -6.46
C TRP A 116 -5.08 -10.70 -6.29
N GLY A 117 -5.77 -10.31 -7.36
CA GLY A 117 -7.14 -9.76 -7.29
C GLY A 117 -8.17 -10.65 -6.57
N LYS A 118 -7.93 -11.97 -6.44
CA LYS A 118 -8.79 -12.90 -5.67
C LYS A 118 -8.56 -12.85 -4.14
N THR A 119 -7.76 -11.92 -3.63
CA THR A 119 -7.17 -11.98 -2.29
C THR A 119 -7.42 -10.71 -1.46
N LEU A 120 -7.46 -10.84 -0.13
CA LEU A 120 -8.05 -9.83 0.76
C LEU A 120 -7.47 -8.41 0.61
N THR A 121 -6.19 -8.27 0.28
CA THR A 121 -5.50 -6.98 0.11
C THR A 121 -6.05 -6.15 -1.06
N PHE A 122 -6.39 -6.83 -2.17
CA PHE A 122 -6.74 -6.22 -3.47
C PHE A 122 -8.19 -6.47 -3.90
N LEU A 123 -8.88 -7.42 -3.28
CA LEU A 123 -10.27 -7.77 -3.53
C LEU A 123 -11.21 -6.58 -3.21
N PRO A 124 -12.06 -6.15 -4.16
CA PRO A 124 -13.07 -5.11 -3.91
C PRO A 124 -14.01 -5.41 -2.74
N PHE A 125 -14.51 -4.35 -2.10
CA PHE A 125 -15.40 -4.45 -0.95
C PHE A 125 -16.75 -5.07 -1.33
N GLY A 126 -17.22 -6.02 -0.50
CA GLY A 126 -18.44 -6.78 -0.73
C GLY A 126 -18.43 -8.09 0.07
N GLU A 127 -19.43 -8.94 -0.14
CA GLU A 127 -19.63 -10.19 0.63
C GLU A 127 -18.37 -11.08 0.67
N ARG A 128 -17.69 -11.24 -0.47
CA ARG A 128 -16.47 -12.05 -0.56
C ARG A 128 -15.32 -11.44 0.24
N TRP A 129 -15.15 -10.12 0.21
CA TRP A 129 -14.17 -9.44 1.06
C TRP A 129 -14.50 -9.61 2.54
N GLN A 130 -15.77 -9.46 2.91
CA GLN A 130 -16.23 -9.65 4.30
C GLN A 130 -16.00 -11.07 4.79
N MET A 131 -16.25 -12.09 3.95
CA MET A 131 -15.94 -13.49 4.23
C MET A 131 -14.44 -13.72 4.45
N HIS A 132 -13.59 -13.30 3.50
CA HIS A 132 -12.14 -13.43 3.62
C HIS A 132 -11.59 -12.68 4.86
N ARG A 133 -12.14 -11.47 5.15
CA ARG A 133 -11.77 -10.65 6.31
C ARG A 133 -12.14 -11.33 7.62
N LYS A 134 -13.36 -11.85 7.74
CA LYS A 134 -13.87 -12.53 8.94
C LYS A 134 -13.03 -13.77 9.29
N LEU A 135 -12.67 -14.57 8.28
CA LEU A 135 -11.83 -15.76 8.47
C LEU A 135 -10.45 -15.37 9.04
N LEU A 136 -9.72 -14.47 8.37
CA LEU A 136 -8.37 -14.08 8.80
C LEU A 136 -8.36 -13.28 10.11
N GLN A 137 -9.32 -12.36 10.31
CA GLN A 137 -9.41 -11.56 11.55
C GLN A 137 -9.67 -12.42 12.79
N THR A 138 -10.31 -13.59 12.65
CA THR A 138 -10.52 -14.51 13.78
C THR A 138 -9.19 -15.14 14.22
N SER A 139 -8.41 -15.68 13.28
CA SER A 139 -7.11 -16.32 13.56
C SER A 139 -6.03 -15.33 14.03
N PHE A 140 -6.03 -14.10 13.50
CA PHE A 140 -5.06 -13.04 13.81
C PHE A 140 -5.58 -12.01 14.83
N SER A 141 -6.50 -12.40 15.72
CA SER A 141 -6.91 -11.57 16.87
C SER A 141 -5.84 -11.55 17.97
N ASN A 142 -5.84 -10.50 18.81
CA ASN A 142 -4.87 -10.32 19.91
C ASN A 142 -4.78 -11.51 20.88
N THR A 143 -5.85 -12.31 20.98
CA THR A 143 -5.88 -13.56 21.73
C THR A 143 -5.31 -14.71 20.91
N ASN A 144 -5.86 -14.96 19.71
CA ASN A 144 -5.55 -16.17 18.93
C ASN A 144 -4.16 -16.13 18.29
N VAL A 145 -3.58 -14.96 18.04
CA VAL A 145 -2.21 -14.84 17.51
C VAL A 145 -1.17 -15.46 18.46
N ARG A 146 -1.44 -15.49 19.77
CA ARG A 146 -0.54 -16.04 20.80
C ARG A 146 -0.27 -17.54 20.66
N GLN A 147 -1.16 -18.30 20.00
CA GLN A 147 -0.96 -19.73 19.78
C GLN A 147 0.29 -20.04 18.92
N TRP A 148 0.72 -19.08 18.10
CA TRP A 148 1.88 -19.19 17.21
C TRP A 148 3.20 -18.77 17.87
N HIS A 149 3.20 -18.39 19.16
CA HIS A 149 4.39 -17.89 19.85
C HIS A 149 5.51 -18.94 19.95
N SER A 150 5.15 -20.21 20.20
CA SER A 150 6.10 -21.34 20.25
C SER A 150 6.79 -21.59 18.90
N LEU A 151 6.04 -21.48 17.81
CA LEU A 151 6.56 -21.52 16.43
C LEU A 151 7.52 -20.35 16.17
N GLN A 152 7.12 -19.12 16.51
CA GLN A 152 7.94 -17.91 16.34
C GLN A 152 9.27 -18.03 17.11
N ILE A 153 9.25 -18.47 18.37
CA ILE A 153 10.48 -18.73 19.16
C ILE A 153 11.33 -19.84 18.52
N THR A 154 10.72 -20.93 18.06
CA THR A 154 11.44 -22.06 17.48
C THR A 154 12.20 -21.64 16.23
N GLU A 155 11.54 -20.90 15.33
CA GLU A 155 12.15 -20.43 14.09
C GLU A 155 13.16 -19.30 14.31
N ALA A 156 12.91 -18.38 15.26
CA ALA A 156 13.90 -17.38 15.65
C ALA A 156 15.18 -18.02 16.20
N ARG A 157 15.05 -19.02 17.10
CA ARG A 157 16.21 -19.78 17.63
C ARG A 157 16.94 -20.56 16.54
N ARG A 158 16.24 -21.10 15.53
CA ARG A 158 16.85 -21.76 14.36
C ARG A 158 17.64 -20.74 13.52
N THR A 159 17.04 -19.60 13.20
CA THR A 159 17.67 -18.56 12.39
C THR A 159 18.87 -17.92 13.07
N ILE A 160 18.81 -17.59 14.37
CA ILE A 160 19.98 -17.11 15.13
C ILE A 160 21.11 -18.15 15.13
N ARG A 161 20.79 -19.43 15.32
CA ARG A 161 21.79 -20.51 15.25
C ARG A 161 22.43 -20.62 13.86
N ASN A 162 21.67 -20.43 12.79
CA ASN A 162 22.20 -20.48 11.42
C ASN A 162 23.11 -19.26 11.15
N ILE A 163 22.70 -18.05 11.54
CA ILE A 163 23.52 -16.83 11.45
C ILE A 163 24.86 -16.99 12.20
N ILE A 164 24.85 -17.58 13.41
CA ILE A 164 26.09 -17.83 14.18
C ILE A 164 27.00 -18.87 13.49
N LYS A 165 26.43 -19.86 12.80
CA LYS A 165 27.19 -20.90 12.07
C LYS A 165 27.72 -20.45 10.71
N LYS A 166 26.97 -19.58 10.04
CA LYS A 166 27.21 -19.06 8.67
C LYS A 166 26.80 -17.59 8.60
N PRO A 167 27.62 -16.66 9.12
CA PRO A 167 27.29 -15.23 9.08
C PRO A 167 27.09 -14.71 7.65
N GLU A 168 27.70 -15.34 6.66
CA GLU A 168 27.59 -15.00 5.25
C GLU A 168 26.20 -15.28 4.64
N THR A 169 25.39 -16.16 5.24
CA THR A 169 24.02 -16.48 4.77
C THR A 169 22.91 -15.84 5.61
N TRP A 170 23.22 -14.79 6.39
CA TRP A 170 22.29 -14.22 7.37
C TRP A 170 20.95 -13.76 6.77
N GLU A 171 20.97 -13.14 5.59
CA GLU A 171 19.77 -12.66 4.90
C GLU A 171 18.85 -13.84 4.51
N THR A 172 19.42 -14.93 4.00
CA THR A 172 18.70 -16.16 3.67
C THR A 172 18.04 -16.76 4.91
N SER A 173 18.76 -16.84 6.03
CA SER A 173 18.21 -17.37 7.28
C SER A 173 17.12 -16.45 7.88
N LEU A 174 17.17 -15.12 7.66
CA LEU A 174 16.05 -14.21 7.96
C LEU A 174 14.85 -14.42 7.01
N ARG A 175 15.09 -14.65 5.72
CA ARG A 175 14.00 -14.86 4.74
C ARG A 175 13.26 -16.16 5.05
N ARG A 176 14.03 -17.21 5.33
CA ARG A 176 13.57 -18.52 5.81
C ARG A 176 12.74 -18.42 7.09
N LEU A 177 13.11 -17.55 8.05
CA LEU A 177 12.30 -17.29 9.27
C LEU A 177 10.87 -16.85 8.93
N ALA A 178 10.74 -15.83 8.07
CA ALA A 178 9.45 -15.29 7.69
C ALA A 178 8.62 -16.27 6.85
N VAL A 179 9.26 -16.92 5.86
CA VAL A 179 8.65 -17.95 5.01
C VAL A 179 8.13 -19.14 5.84
N ALA A 180 8.95 -19.67 6.77
CA ALA A 180 8.58 -20.80 7.63
C ALA A 180 7.36 -20.48 8.52
N ILE A 181 7.34 -19.31 9.16
CA ILE A 181 6.21 -18.89 10.01
C ILE A 181 4.94 -18.77 9.18
N VAL A 182 4.99 -18.10 8.02
CA VAL A 182 3.80 -17.86 7.18
C VAL A 182 3.25 -19.17 6.62
N LEU A 183 4.09 -20.09 6.17
CA LEU A 183 3.65 -21.38 5.63
C LEU A 183 3.07 -22.29 6.72
N GLN A 184 3.69 -22.33 7.90
CA GLN A 184 3.19 -23.13 9.01
C GLN A 184 1.85 -22.62 9.56
N VAL A 185 1.65 -21.29 9.61
CA VAL A 185 0.36 -20.68 10.04
C VAL A 185 -0.72 -20.77 8.97
N SER A 186 -0.37 -20.65 7.68
CA SER A 186 -1.36 -20.56 6.59
C SER A 186 -1.75 -21.92 5.98
N TYR A 187 -0.82 -22.88 5.96
CA TYR A 187 -0.97 -24.18 5.28
C TYR A 187 -0.64 -25.38 6.17
N GLY A 188 -0.11 -25.16 7.37
CA GLY A 188 0.39 -26.24 8.24
C GLY A 188 1.76 -26.80 7.84
N THR A 189 2.41 -26.21 6.82
CA THR A 189 3.64 -26.71 6.20
C THR A 189 4.89 -26.29 6.96
N GLN A 190 5.72 -27.26 7.35
CA GLN A 190 7.05 -27.02 7.94
C GLN A 190 8.08 -26.78 6.84
N VAL A 191 8.91 -25.74 7.02
CA VAL A 191 10.15 -25.53 6.25
C VAL A 191 11.30 -26.09 7.07
N LEU A 192 12.06 -27.02 6.49
CA LEU A 192 13.06 -27.80 7.24
C LEU A 192 14.48 -27.26 7.11
N GLU A 193 14.87 -26.81 5.92
CA GLU A 193 16.24 -26.38 5.59
C GLU A 193 16.25 -24.99 4.93
N ASP A 194 17.42 -24.41 4.68
CA ASP A 194 17.57 -23.01 4.24
C ASP A 194 17.48 -22.85 2.70
N ASP A 195 17.45 -23.97 1.96
CA ASP A 195 17.32 -24.10 0.49
C ASP A 195 16.04 -24.84 0.06
N ASP A 196 15.11 -25.05 1.00
CA ASP A 196 13.78 -25.65 0.79
C ASP A 196 13.05 -25.01 -0.42
N PRO A 197 12.48 -25.79 -1.36
CA PRO A 197 11.80 -25.27 -2.55
C PRO A 197 10.73 -24.21 -2.27
N TYR A 198 10.08 -24.23 -1.10
CA TYR A 198 9.13 -23.19 -0.72
C TYR A 198 9.77 -21.80 -0.55
N ILE A 199 11.05 -21.71 -0.21
CA ILE A 199 11.81 -20.45 -0.12
C ILE A 199 12.06 -19.89 -1.51
N GLN A 200 12.37 -20.75 -2.50
CA GLN A 200 12.51 -20.29 -3.88
C GLN A 200 11.17 -19.86 -4.48
N ILE A 201 10.08 -20.56 -4.18
CA ILE A 201 8.72 -20.14 -4.56
C ILE A 201 8.37 -18.78 -3.91
N ALA A 202 8.87 -18.47 -2.71
CA ALA A 202 8.77 -17.13 -2.12
C ALA A 202 9.54 -16.10 -2.96
N ASN A 203 10.82 -16.37 -3.25
CA ASN A 203 11.69 -15.48 -4.02
C ASN A 203 11.09 -15.14 -5.39
N ASP A 204 10.60 -16.13 -6.13
CA ASP A 204 10.05 -15.94 -7.48
C ASP A 204 8.73 -15.17 -7.46
N ALA A 205 7.84 -15.47 -6.51
CA ALA A 205 6.57 -14.76 -6.34
C ALA A 205 6.78 -13.29 -5.89
N MET A 206 7.74 -13.06 -4.99
CA MET A 206 8.15 -11.72 -4.55
C MET A 206 8.77 -10.93 -5.70
N HIS A 207 9.69 -11.54 -6.46
CA HIS A 207 10.33 -10.92 -7.62
C HIS A 207 9.30 -10.52 -8.69
N ALA A 208 8.36 -11.41 -9.02
CA ALA A 208 7.28 -11.11 -9.96
C ALA A 208 6.37 -9.96 -9.48
N THR A 209 6.14 -9.85 -8.17
CA THR A 209 5.29 -8.79 -7.58
C THR A 209 6.00 -7.45 -7.52
N GLY A 210 7.27 -7.40 -7.10
CA GLY A 210 8.06 -6.17 -7.02
C GLY A 210 8.44 -5.60 -8.39
N ASN A 211 8.82 -6.46 -9.33
CA ASN A 211 9.29 -6.06 -10.67
C ASN A 211 8.19 -6.05 -11.74
N GLY A 212 6.94 -6.40 -11.40
CA GLY A 212 5.79 -6.32 -12.31
C GLY A 212 5.39 -4.88 -12.70
N GLY A 213 5.81 -3.88 -11.92
CA GLY A 213 5.51 -2.47 -12.12
C GLY A 213 4.56 -1.88 -11.08
N VAL A 214 4.46 -0.54 -11.04
CA VAL A 214 3.65 0.18 -10.03
C VAL A 214 2.15 -0.14 -10.20
N PRO A 215 1.48 -0.74 -9.20
CA PRO A 215 0.08 -1.13 -9.31
C PRO A 215 -0.87 0.03 -9.63
N ALA A 216 -1.89 -0.25 -10.43
CA ALA A 216 -2.90 0.68 -10.95
C ALA A 216 -2.39 1.77 -11.93
N ASN A 217 -1.08 1.87 -12.17
CA ASN A 217 -0.44 2.82 -13.09
C ASN A 217 0.48 2.17 -14.14
N SER A 218 0.58 0.84 -14.16
CA SER A 218 1.38 0.12 -15.17
C SER A 218 0.66 0.07 -16.53
N ILE A 219 1.39 -0.10 -17.64
CA ILE A 219 0.77 -0.28 -18.97
C ILE A 219 -0.03 -1.60 -19.03
N VAL A 220 0.40 -2.61 -18.26
CA VAL A 220 -0.31 -3.88 -18.11
C VAL A 220 -1.55 -3.78 -17.20
N ASP A 221 -1.75 -2.68 -16.47
CA ASP A 221 -3.04 -2.38 -15.82
C ASP A 221 -4.16 -2.00 -16.83
N LEU A 222 -3.87 -2.04 -18.13
CA LEU A 222 -4.80 -1.76 -19.23
C LEU A 222 -5.22 -3.02 -20.02
N VAL A 223 -4.63 -4.21 -19.78
CA VAL A 223 -4.91 -5.46 -20.54
C VAL A 223 -4.88 -6.73 -19.62
N PRO A 224 -5.99 -7.50 -19.48
CA PRO A 224 -6.16 -8.53 -18.41
C PRO A 224 -5.92 -10.02 -18.76
N PHE A 225 -5.53 -10.84 -17.75
CA PHE A 225 -5.40 -12.34 -17.74
C PHE A 225 -5.53 -12.95 -16.30
N GLY A 226 -4.71 -13.93 -15.85
CA GLY A 226 -4.70 -14.57 -14.49
C GLY A 226 -3.63 -15.69 -14.31
N ALA A 227 -3.26 -16.25 -13.13
CA ALA A 227 -3.60 -16.02 -11.70
C ALA A 227 -2.63 -16.82 -10.73
N ALA A 228 -2.51 -16.79 -9.37
CA ALA A 228 -2.94 -16.02 -8.14
C ALA A 228 -2.10 -16.43 -6.87
N GLY A 229 -1.91 -15.59 -5.80
CA GLY A 229 -1.14 -16.06 -4.60
C GLY A 229 -1.00 -15.31 -3.21
N ALA A 230 -1.78 -14.28 -2.84
CA ALA A 230 -1.31 -13.24 -1.87
C ALA A 230 -0.98 -13.50 -0.38
N VAL A 231 -1.57 -14.47 0.33
CA VAL A 231 -1.38 -14.55 1.80
C VAL A 231 0.10 -14.76 2.16
N PHE A 232 0.81 -15.48 1.28
CA PHE A 232 2.22 -15.79 1.37
C PHE A 232 3.13 -14.55 1.33
N ILE A 233 3.01 -13.71 0.30
CA ILE A 233 3.84 -12.51 0.14
C ILE A 233 3.61 -11.51 1.28
N ALA A 234 2.34 -11.24 1.61
CA ALA A 234 1.99 -10.15 2.54
C ALA A 234 2.56 -10.34 3.96
N GLY A 235 2.83 -11.58 4.38
CA GLY A 235 3.48 -11.90 5.65
C GLY A 235 4.99 -12.14 5.55
N ALA A 236 5.48 -12.76 4.46
CA ALA A 236 6.87 -13.21 4.39
C ALA A 236 7.84 -12.06 4.07
N ASP A 237 7.59 -11.33 2.98
CA ASP A 237 8.45 -10.25 2.49
C ASP A 237 8.56 -9.12 3.52
N THR A 238 7.41 -8.65 4.03
CA THR A 238 7.35 -7.52 4.96
C THR A 238 8.06 -7.81 6.28
N THR A 239 7.94 -9.03 6.81
CA THR A 239 8.64 -9.46 8.03
C THR A 239 10.14 -9.57 7.78
N TRP A 240 10.55 -10.21 6.68
CA TRP A 240 11.96 -10.33 6.30
C TRP A 240 12.62 -8.95 6.13
N ALA A 241 12.02 -8.05 5.36
CA ALA A 241 12.52 -6.70 5.13
C ALA A 241 12.61 -5.89 6.43
N THR A 242 11.63 -6.01 7.35
CA THR A 242 11.69 -5.41 8.69
C THR A 242 12.91 -5.92 9.47
N CYS A 243 13.18 -7.23 9.45
CA CYS A 243 14.35 -7.81 10.12
C CYS A 243 15.69 -7.41 9.48
N VAL A 244 15.74 -7.22 8.16
CA VAL A 244 16.92 -6.67 7.46
C VAL A 244 17.17 -5.21 7.87
N ILE A 245 16.13 -4.38 7.92
CA ILE A 245 16.22 -2.99 8.38
C ILE A 245 16.66 -2.94 9.85
N PHE A 246 16.15 -3.83 10.71
CA PHE A 246 16.60 -3.96 12.10
C PHE A 246 18.10 -4.24 12.20
N ILE A 247 18.61 -5.31 11.55
CA ILE A 247 20.03 -5.67 11.62
C ILE A 247 20.91 -4.55 11.06
N LEU A 248 20.52 -3.92 9.95
CA LEU A 248 21.25 -2.78 9.39
C LEU A 248 21.32 -1.60 10.38
N ASN A 249 20.20 -1.27 11.05
CA ASN A 249 20.19 -0.19 12.04
C ASN A 249 21.02 -0.53 13.29
N MET A 250 20.99 -1.78 13.78
CA MET A 250 21.83 -2.18 14.92
C MET A 250 23.33 -2.15 14.58
N VAL A 251 23.71 -2.51 13.35
CA VAL A 251 25.11 -2.42 12.87
C VAL A 251 25.57 -0.97 12.68
N LEU A 252 24.69 -0.06 12.28
CA LEU A 252 24.99 1.37 12.12
C LEU A 252 24.92 2.17 13.43
N HIS A 253 24.14 1.69 14.41
CA HIS A 253 23.86 2.33 15.69
C HIS A 253 24.03 1.36 16.87
N PRO A 254 25.26 0.87 17.12
CA PRO A 254 25.53 -0.08 18.22
C PRO A 254 25.12 0.48 19.60
N GLU A 255 25.15 1.80 19.79
CA GLU A 255 24.71 2.47 21.01
C GLU A 255 23.18 2.38 21.26
N ILE A 256 22.41 1.94 20.27
CA ILE A 256 20.98 1.59 20.40
C ILE A 256 20.86 0.09 20.73
N GLN A 257 21.67 -0.75 20.08
CA GLN A 257 21.73 -2.19 20.38
C GLN A 257 22.11 -2.46 21.84
N ASP A 258 23.16 -1.81 22.36
CA ASP A 258 23.63 -1.94 23.74
C ASP A 258 22.53 -1.62 24.76
N LYS A 259 21.71 -0.59 24.49
CA LYS A 259 20.60 -0.17 25.37
C LYS A 259 19.43 -1.14 25.32
N ALA A 260 19.12 -1.68 24.14
CA ALA A 260 18.10 -2.72 24.00
C ALA A 260 18.52 -4.03 24.71
N GLN A 261 19.81 -4.37 24.68
CA GLN A 261 20.36 -5.49 25.44
C GLN A 261 20.31 -5.23 26.95
N GLN A 262 20.69 -4.03 27.41
CA GLN A 262 20.58 -3.65 28.83
C GLN A 262 19.15 -3.71 29.36
N GLU A 263 18.14 -3.36 28.56
CA GLU A 263 16.72 -3.51 28.94
C GLU A 263 16.33 -4.99 29.13
N LEU A 264 16.75 -5.88 28.21
CA LEU A 264 16.52 -7.32 28.33
C LEU A 264 17.23 -7.92 29.55
N ASP A 265 18.52 -7.66 29.69
CA ASP A 265 19.35 -8.22 30.77
C ASP A 265 18.84 -7.77 32.15
N THR A 266 18.28 -6.56 32.26
CA THR A 266 17.73 -6.00 33.50
C THR A 266 16.33 -6.53 33.84
N LEU A 267 15.45 -6.71 32.84
CA LEU A 267 14.02 -7.03 33.06
C LEU A 267 13.65 -8.50 32.85
N ILE A 268 14.41 -9.22 32.03
CA ILE A 268 14.18 -10.62 31.62
C ILE A 268 15.22 -11.54 32.25
N GLY A 269 16.47 -11.07 32.33
CA GLY A 269 17.63 -11.88 32.74
C GLY A 269 17.98 -12.96 31.72
N PHE A 270 18.89 -13.86 32.10
CA PHE A 270 19.51 -14.83 31.19
C PHE A 270 18.84 -16.22 31.18
N ASP A 271 17.97 -16.51 32.15
CA ASP A 271 17.38 -17.85 32.36
C ASP A 271 16.16 -18.15 31.47
N LYS A 272 15.49 -17.11 30.93
CA LYS A 272 14.33 -17.25 30.03
C LYS A 272 14.49 -16.43 28.76
N LEU A 273 13.71 -16.78 27.73
CA LEU A 273 13.47 -15.89 26.59
C LEU A 273 12.29 -14.95 26.89
N PRO A 274 12.24 -13.74 26.29
CA PRO A 274 11.09 -12.85 26.40
C PRO A 274 9.80 -13.45 25.81
N ASP A 275 8.65 -13.07 26.35
CA ASP A 275 7.34 -13.42 25.82
C ASP A 275 6.35 -12.24 25.72
N PHE A 276 5.15 -12.48 25.17
CA PHE A 276 4.11 -11.46 24.99
C PHE A 276 3.58 -10.80 26.28
N SER A 277 3.86 -11.36 27.47
CA SER A 277 3.56 -10.75 28.76
C SER A 277 4.67 -9.83 29.28
N ASP A 278 5.91 -10.00 28.80
CA ASP A 278 7.03 -9.10 29.11
C ASP A 278 6.97 -7.79 28.30
N ARG A 279 6.39 -7.82 27.08
CA ARG A 279 6.36 -6.68 26.14
C ARG A 279 5.93 -5.33 26.76
N PRO A 280 4.94 -5.23 27.68
CA PRO A 280 4.58 -3.96 28.30
C PRO A 280 5.67 -3.32 29.18
N ALA A 281 6.69 -4.09 29.61
CA ALA A 281 7.84 -3.60 30.35
C ALA A 281 9.05 -3.27 29.44
N LEU A 282 9.13 -3.87 28.26
CA LEU A 282 10.20 -3.68 27.27
C LEU A 282 9.97 -2.40 26.42
N VAL A 283 9.95 -1.26 27.10
CA VAL A 283 9.55 0.04 26.54
C VAL A 283 10.56 0.59 25.54
N TYR A 284 11.87 0.42 25.77
CA TYR A 284 12.91 0.85 24.84
C TYR A 284 12.91 0.00 23.57
N ILE A 285 12.74 -1.32 23.69
CA ILE A 285 12.59 -2.21 22.53
C ILE A 285 11.32 -1.89 21.73
N GLU A 286 10.20 -1.59 22.40
CA GLU A 286 8.98 -1.15 21.72
C GLU A 286 9.22 0.14 20.91
N HIS A 287 9.97 1.11 21.45
CA HIS A 287 10.37 2.30 20.69
C HIS A 287 11.31 1.98 19.52
N VAL A 288 12.26 1.05 19.67
CA VAL A 288 13.13 0.60 18.56
C VAL A 288 12.29 -0.03 17.43
N VAL A 289 11.32 -0.88 17.76
CA VAL A 289 10.38 -1.48 16.80
C VAL A 289 9.54 -0.41 16.09
N GLN A 290 9.03 0.57 16.83
CA GLN A 290 8.26 1.68 16.25
C GLN A 290 9.11 2.58 15.34
N GLU A 291 10.36 2.87 15.72
CA GLU A 291 11.28 3.68 14.94
C GLU A 291 11.68 3.01 13.62
N ILE A 292 11.85 1.68 13.60
CA ILE A 292 12.07 0.90 12.37
C ILE A 292 10.92 1.08 11.38
N TYR A 293 9.67 0.95 11.85
CA TYR A 293 8.48 1.18 11.02
C TYR A 293 8.33 2.64 10.57
N ARG A 294 8.83 3.60 11.35
CA ARG A 294 8.78 5.04 11.04
C ARG A 294 9.88 5.49 10.07
N TRP A 295 11.07 4.89 10.17
CA TRP A 295 12.28 5.29 9.43
C TRP A 295 12.29 4.77 7.99
N SER A 296 11.94 3.49 7.79
CA SER A 296 11.84 2.88 6.46
C SER A 296 10.51 2.12 6.30
N PRO A 297 9.39 2.85 6.10
CA PRO A 297 8.08 2.24 5.91
C PRO A 297 8.03 1.49 4.57
N LEU A 298 7.82 0.18 4.64
CA LEU A 298 7.84 -0.76 3.51
C LEU A 298 6.83 -0.45 2.38
N ALA A 299 5.71 0.20 2.73
CA ALA A 299 4.69 0.64 1.80
C ALA A 299 4.46 2.15 1.96
N PRO A 300 5.35 3.02 1.44
CA PRO A 300 5.33 4.47 1.71
C PRO A 300 4.17 5.22 1.03
N LEU A 301 3.36 4.52 0.21
CA LEU A 301 2.08 4.99 -0.35
C LEU A 301 0.86 4.21 0.18
N GLY A 302 1.08 3.23 1.07
CA GLY A 302 0.06 2.23 1.42
C GLY A 302 -0.37 1.38 0.22
N ILE A 303 -1.62 0.90 0.26
CA ILE A 303 -2.32 0.25 -0.86
C ILE A 303 -3.43 1.19 -1.32
N PRO A 304 -3.64 1.44 -2.63
CA PRO A 304 -4.71 2.32 -3.09
C PRO A 304 -6.12 1.91 -2.63
N HIS A 305 -6.87 2.88 -2.12
CA HIS A 305 -8.30 2.79 -1.78
C HIS A 305 -9.16 3.42 -2.88
N LYS A 306 -10.44 3.04 -2.97
CA LYS A 306 -11.42 3.60 -3.91
C LYS A 306 -12.63 4.19 -3.19
N SER A 307 -13.13 5.32 -3.66
CA SER A 307 -14.38 5.95 -3.23
C SER A 307 -15.61 5.27 -3.87
N LEU A 308 -16.59 4.89 -3.05
CA LEU A 308 -17.87 4.32 -3.51
C LEU A 308 -18.80 5.41 -4.05
N HIS A 309 -18.70 6.63 -3.54
CA HIS A 309 -19.46 7.82 -3.87
C HIS A 309 -18.55 9.05 -3.88
N ASP A 310 -18.96 10.08 -4.62
CA ASP A 310 -18.34 11.41 -4.55
C ASP A 310 -18.46 11.99 -3.13
N ASP A 311 -17.43 12.71 -2.69
CA ASP A 311 -17.30 13.24 -1.33
C ASP A 311 -16.77 14.68 -1.33
N ILE A 312 -16.99 15.40 -0.23
CA ILE A 312 -16.51 16.77 -0.03
C ILE A 312 -15.59 16.82 1.19
N TYR A 313 -14.35 17.26 0.99
CA TYR A 313 -13.36 17.41 2.05
C TYR A 313 -12.78 18.84 2.06
N LYS A 314 -12.97 19.58 3.16
CA LYS A 314 -12.50 20.97 3.34
C LYS A 314 -12.83 21.89 2.14
N GLY A 315 -14.02 21.73 1.55
CA GLY A 315 -14.50 22.50 0.40
C GLY A 315 -14.04 21.98 -0.98
N MET A 316 -13.19 20.96 -1.03
CA MET A 316 -12.74 20.31 -2.27
C MET A 316 -13.59 19.07 -2.58
N HIS A 317 -13.80 18.81 -3.87
CA HIS A 317 -14.50 17.65 -4.40
C HIS A 317 -13.55 16.45 -4.55
N ILE A 318 -13.85 15.35 -3.88
CA ILE A 318 -13.20 14.05 -4.11
C ILE A 318 -14.16 13.22 -4.98
N PRO A 319 -13.85 12.97 -6.26
CA PRO A 319 -14.75 12.23 -7.13
C PRO A 319 -14.84 10.75 -6.74
N LYS A 320 -15.92 10.10 -7.18
CA LYS A 320 -16.08 8.65 -7.18
C LYS A 320 -15.09 7.96 -8.14
N GLY A 321 -14.48 6.86 -7.70
CA GLY A 321 -13.78 5.88 -8.56
C GLY A 321 -12.27 5.77 -8.35
#